data_AF-A0A933G775-F1
#
_entry.id   AF-A0A933G775-F1
#
_cell.length_a   1.000
_cell.length_b   1.000
_cell.length_c   1.000
_cell.angle_alpha   90.00
_cell.angle_beta   90.00
_cell.angle_gamma   90.00
#
_symmetry.space_group_name_H-M   'P 1'
#
loop_
_entity.id
_entity.type
_entity.pdbx_description
1 polymer ?
#
loop_
_entity_poly.entity_id
_entity_poly.type
_entity_poly.pdbx_seq_one_letter_code
_entity_poly.pdbx_strand_id
1 'polypeptide(L)'
;MKSAGQAQGVEDQVRRFMIAGEEDSAATWPADGAGPVRFVGSKTFYRDGDRWVDSLYDERVAKAAGSSKPETVKVRLFGDEYYDLLGRHSEAGRYLALGTRVVVMLGDKAYETVE
;
A
#
# COMPACT_ATOMS: atom_id res chain seq x y z
N MET A 1 -7.02 38.54 23.10
CA MET A 1 -8.16 37.68 22.74
C MET A 1 -7.92 37.11 21.33
N LYS A 2 -8.31 35.86 21.10
CA LYS A 2 -7.98 34.92 19.99
C LYS A 2 -8.43 35.44 18.59
N SER A 3 -7.61 35.37 17.54
CA SER A 3 -7.51 34.33 16.48
C SER A 3 -8.82 34.01 15.73
N ALA A 4 -8.87 34.25 14.40
CA ALA A 4 -9.85 33.64 13.47
C ALA A 4 -9.55 33.85 11.95
N GLY A 5 -8.28 33.88 11.51
CA GLY A 5 -7.93 34.30 10.13
C GLY A 5 -7.46 33.25 9.12
N GLN A 6 -7.19 31.99 9.52
CA GLN A 6 -6.45 31.04 8.66
C GLN A 6 -7.19 29.76 8.25
N ALA A 7 -8.49 29.62 8.56
CA ALA A 7 -9.24 28.40 8.21
C ALA A 7 -9.95 28.45 6.84
N GLN A 8 -10.19 29.63 6.25
CA GLN A 8 -11.02 29.77 5.04
C GLN A 8 -10.29 29.49 3.72
N GLY A 9 -8.96 29.53 3.68
CA GLY A 9 -8.19 29.38 2.43
C GLY A 9 -8.08 27.95 1.90
N VAL A 10 -8.18 26.95 2.79
CA VAL A 10 -8.05 25.54 2.39
C VAL A 10 -9.36 25.03 1.80
N GLU A 11 -10.50 25.38 2.39
CA GLU A 11 -11.83 24.90 1.96
C GLU A 11 -12.20 25.37 0.55
N ASP A 12 -11.82 26.58 0.16
CA ASP A 12 -12.05 27.12 -1.19
C ASP A 12 -11.16 26.46 -2.25
N GLN A 13 -9.98 25.96 -1.86
CA GLN A 13 -9.08 25.26 -2.78
C GLN A 13 -9.58 23.83 -3.06
N VAL A 14 -10.21 23.17 -2.08
CA VAL A 14 -10.85 21.85 -2.29
C VAL A 14 -12.11 21.95 -3.15
N ARG A 15 -12.89 23.04 -2.99
CA ARG A 15 -14.10 23.27 -3.80
C ARG A 15 -13.81 23.57 -5.26
N ARG A 16 -12.66 24.21 -5.55
CA ARG A 16 -12.27 24.56 -6.94
C ARG A 16 -11.81 23.35 -7.77
N PHE A 17 -11.38 22.26 -7.14
CA PHE A 17 -11.07 21.01 -7.86
C PHE A 17 -12.32 20.16 -8.18
N MET A 18 -13.51 20.55 -7.72
CA MET A 18 -14.71 19.71 -7.77
C MET A 18 -15.84 20.22 -8.67
N ILE A 19 -15.64 21.23 -9.52
CA ILE A 19 -16.66 21.62 -10.51
C ILE A 19 -15.99 22.10 -11.81
N ALA A 20 -15.66 21.16 -12.70
CA ALA A 20 -15.71 21.30 -14.16
C ALA A 20 -15.30 19.98 -14.83
N GLY A 21 -16.29 19.13 -15.13
CA GLY A 21 -16.10 17.87 -15.86
C GLY A 21 -17.37 17.02 -15.77
N GLU A 22 -18.27 17.26 -16.71
CA GLU A 22 -19.62 16.71 -16.84
C GLU A 22 -19.68 15.18 -16.96
N GLU A 23 -20.63 14.61 -16.22
CA GLU A 23 -21.38 13.36 -16.32
C GLU A 23 -21.12 12.44 -17.54
N ASP A 24 -20.53 11.27 -17.30
CA ASP A 24 -21.10 9.94 -17.60
C ASP A 24 -20.04 8.84 -17.39
N SER A 25 -20.04 8.30 -16.19
CA SER A 25 -20.06 6.85 -16.01
C SER A 25 -20.46 6.65 -14.57
N ALA A 26 -21.49 5.84 -14.34
CA ALA A 26 -21.73 5.29 -13.02
C ALA A 26 -20.37 4.87 -12.48
N ALA A 27 -19.85 5.60 -11.48
CA ALA A 27 -18.62 5.25 -10.83
C ALA A 27 -18.87 3.83 -10.32
N THR A 28 -18.38 2.88 -11.10
CA THR A 28 -18.40 1.49 -10.72
C THR A 28 -17.32 1.50 -9.68
N TRP A 29 -17.71 1.77 -8.43
CA TRP A 29 -16.86 1.40 -7.30
C TRP A 29 -16.46 -0.03 -7.59
N PRO A 30 -15.15 -0.34 -7.73
CA PRO A 30 -14.74 -1.71 -7.95
C PRO A 30 -15.46 -2.54 -6.88
N ALA A 31 -16.26 -3.51 -7.34
CA ALA A 31 -17.12 -4.32 -6.48
C ALA A 31 -16.29 -5.11 -5.45
N ASP A 32 -14.99 -5.19 -5.68
CA ASP A 32 -13.99 -5.58 -4.70
C ASP A 32 -13.78 -4.38 -3.76
N GLY A 33 -14.41 -4.38 -2.59
CA GLY A 33 -14.34 -3.31 -1.58
C GLY A 33 -12.93 -2.96 -1.04
N ALA A 34 -11.86 -3.32 -1.76
CA ALA A 34 -10.47 -2.91 -1.63
C ALA A 34 -10.21 -1.53 -2.22
N GLY A 35 -10.43 -0.49 -1.40
CA GLY A 35 -9.87 0.83 -1.68
C GLY A 35 -8.34 0.77 -1.91
N PRO A 36 -7.75 1.78 -2.56
CA PRO A 36 -6.36 1.76 -3.02
C PRO A 36 -5.32 1.70 -1.89
N VAL A 37 -5.75 1.84 -0.63
CA VAL A 37 -4.92 1.79 0.57
C VAL A 37 -5.60 0.91 1.62
N ARG A 38 -4.80 0.12 2.35
CA ARG A 38 -5.22 -0.77 3.43
C ARG A 38 -4.31 -0.64 4.64
N PHE A 39 -4.90 -0.64 5.82
CA PHE A 39 -4.18 -0.72 7.09
C PHE A 39 -4.34 -2.14 7.64
N VAL A 40 -3.24 -2.86 7.83
CA VAL A 40 -3.24 -4.22 8.37
C VAL A 40 -2.24 -4.30 9.49
N GLY A 41 -2.71 -4.50 10.72
CA GLY A 41 -1.86 -4.44 11.90
C GLY A 41 -1.18 -3.08 12.01
N SER A 42 0.15 -3.08 12.03
CA SER A 42 0.99 -1.87 12.12
C SER A 42 1.46 -1.33 10.76
N LYS A 43 1.01 -1.92 9.65
CA LYS A 43 1.49 -1.60 8.31
C LYS A 43 0.41 -0.96 7.44
N THR A 44 0.86 -0.12 6.53
CA THR A 44 0.05 0.51 5.49
C THR A 44 0.45 -0.10 4.15
N PHE A 45 -0.54 -0.60 3.43
CA PHE A 45 -0.38 -1.15 2.09
C PHE A 45 -1.12 -0.28 1.09
N TYR A 46 -0.57 -0.13 -0.10
CA TYR A 46 -1.25 0.50 -1.21
C TYR A 46 -1.27 -0.43 -2.43
N ARG A 47 -2.18 -0.15 -3.36
CA ARG A 47 -2.31 -0.92 -4.59
C ARG A 47 -1.41 -0.33 -5.69
N ASP A 48 -0.55 -1.17 -6.27
CA ASP A 48 0.27 -0.88 -7.44
C ASP A 48 -0.03 -1.94 -8.51
N GLY A 49 -0.97 -1.63 -9.41
CA GLY A 49 -1.52 -2.60 -10.36
C GLY A 49 -2.16 -3.79 -9.65
N ASP A 50 -1.61 -4.99 -9.89
CA ASP A 50 -2.04 -6.24 -9.26
C ASP A 50 -1.34 -6.53 -7.91
N ARG A 51 -0.43 -5.65 -7.46
CA ARG A 51 0.34 -5.81 -6.24
C ARG A 51 -0.20 -4.99 -5.07
N TRP A 52 -0.15 -5.57 -3.89
CA TRP A 52 -0.18 -4.82 -2.63
C TRP A 52 1.25 -4.53 -2.21
N VAL A 53 1.56 -3.28 -1.90
CA VAL A 53 2.92 -2.86 -1.53
C VAL A 53 2.90 -2.19 -0.18
N ASP A 54 3.72 -2.69 0.75
CA ASP A 54 4.00 -2.05 2.04
C ASP A 54 4.67 -0.69 1.80
N SER A 55 4.12 0.39 2.37
CA SER A 55 4.63 1.75 2.17
C SER A 55 6.10 1.91 2.60
N LEU A 56 6.58 1.08 3.53
CA LEU A 56 7.99 1.10 3.95
C LEU A 56 8.96 0.58 2.88
N TYR A 57 8.47 -0.16 1.88
CA TYR A 57 9.29 -0.63 0.76
C TYR A 57 9.82 0.54 -0.05
N ASP A 58 8.98 1.54 -0.38
CA ASP A 58 9.40 2.70 -1.15
C ASP A 58 10.37 3.59 -0.38
N GLU A 59 10.19 3.73 0.94
CA GLU A 59 11.18 4.41 1.77
C GLU A 59 12.55 3.72 1.70
N ARG A 60 12.55 2.38 1.64
CA ARG A 60 13.78 1.60 1.48
C ARG A 60 14.40 1.81 0.10
N VAL A 61 13.59 1.86 -0.95
CA VAL A 61 14.01 2.17 -2.33
C VAL A 61 14.64 3.57 -2.40
N ALA A 62 13.97 4.57 -1.83
CA ALA A 62 14.46 5.95 -1.81
C ALA A 62 15.79 6.09 -1.07
N LYS A 63 15.95 5.39 0.06
CA LYS A 63 17.22 5.33 0.82
C LYS A 63 18.33 4.59 0.06
N ALA A 64 17.99 3.72 -0.88
CA ALA A 64 18.94 3.02 -1.73
C ALA A 64 19.38 3.84 -2.95
N ALA A 65 18.84 5.06 -3.16
CA ALA A 65 19.13 5.89 -4.34
C ALA A 65 20.65 6.07 -4.55
N GLY A 66 21.17 5.39 -5.57
CA GLY A 66 22.59 5.18 -5.86
C GLY A 66 22.95 3.71 -6.11
N SER A 67 22.09 2.78 -5.69
CA SER A 67 22.13 1.34 -5.94
C SER A 67 20.77 0.87 -6.45
N SER A 68 20.75 -0.26 -7.17
CA SER A 68 19.54 -0.84 -7.77
C SER A 68 18.38 -0.97 -6.76
N LYS A 69 17.13 -0.90 -7.26
CA LYS A 69 15.92 -1.15 -6.45
C LYS A 69 16.12 -2.43 -5.60
N PRO A 70 15.81 -2.43 -4.28
CA PRO A 70 16.00 -3.61 -3.45
C PRO A 70 15.25 -4.81 -4.04
N GLU A 71 15.98 -5.88 -4.33
CA GLU A 71 15.39 -7.12 -4.83
C GLU A 71 14.43 -7.70 -3.79
N THR A 72 13.29 -8.21 -4.26
CA THR A 72 12.34 -8.92 -3.43
C THR A 72 12.68 -10.41 -3.40
N VAL A 73 12.67 -11.00 -2.20
CA VAL A 73 12.73 -12.45 -2.06
C VAL A 73 11.36 -13.00 -2.47
N LYS A 74 11.33 -13.79 -3.55
CA LYS A 74 10.09 -14.41 -4.03
C LYS A 74 9.69 -15.56 -3.11
N VAL A 75 8.41 -15.61 -2.76
CA VAL A 75 7.84 -16.60 -1.85
C VAL A 75 6.62 -17.21 -2.52
N ARG A 76 6.66 -18.50 -2.88
CA ARG A 76 5.50 -19.17 -3.46
C ARG A 76 4.42 -19.38 -2.42
N LEU A 77 3.19 -18.97 -2.72
CA LEU A 77 2.07 -19.18 -1.82
C LEU A 77 1.87 -20.66 -1.52
N PHE A 78 1.65 -20.96 -0.24
CA PHE A 78 1.44 -22.33 0.26
C PHE A 78 2.60 -23.30 0.00
N GLY A 79 3.78 -22.82 -0.41
CA GLY A 79 5.02 -23.58 -0.47
C GLY A 79 5.75 -23.64 0.86
N ASP A 80 6.82 -24.44 0.93
CA ASP A 80 7.64 -24.57 2.14
C ASP A 80 8.21 -23.22 2.56
N GLU A 81 8.67 -22.40 1.61
CA GLU A 81 9.22 -21.06 1.89
C GLU A 81 8.20 -20.10 2.50
N TYR A 82 6.91 -20.29 2.20
CA TYR A 82 5.82 -19.50 2.77
C TYR A 82 5.60 -19.89 4.22
N TYR A 83 5.52 -21.18 4.53
CA TYR A 83 5.37 -21.64 5.91
C TYR A 83 6.61 -21.34 6.76
N ASP A 84 7.82 -21.46 6.19
CA ASP A 84 9.06 -21.05 6.85
C ASP A 84 9.11 -19.54 7.13
N LEU A 85 8.55 -18.73 6.23
CA LEU A 85 8.41 -17.30 6.47
C LEU A 85 7.42 -17.03 7.62
N LEU A 86 6.26 -17.70 7.62
CA LEU A 86 5.27 -17.56 8.69
C LEU A 86 5.77 -18.08 10.05
N GLY A 87 6.60 -19.12 10.06
CA GLY A 87 7.24 -19.63 11.27
C GLY A 87 8.21 -18.62 11.89
N ARG A 88 8.88 -17.80 11.07
CA ARG A 88 9.80 -16.73 11.51
C ARG A 88 9.10 -15.41 11.81
N HIS A 89 8.03 -15.11 11.06
CA HIS A 89 7.28 -13.86 11.10
C HIS A 89 5.77 -14.15 11.11
N SER A 90 5.26 -14.60 12.27
CA SER A 90 3.85 -14.97 12.41
C SER A 90 2.87 -13.86 12.00
N GLU A 91 3.25 -12.59 12.20
CA GLU A 91 2.48 -11.42 11.80
C GLU A 91 2.34 -11.25 10.29
N ALA A 92 3.19 -11.91 9.50
CA ALA A 92 3.14 -11.84 8.05
C ALA A 92 1.86 -12.45 7.49
N GLY A 93 1.25 -13.43 8.16
CA GLY A 93 0.05 -14.12 7.67
C GLY A 93 -1.09 -13.17 7.31
N ARG A 94 -1.38 -12.18 8.17
CA ARG A 94 -2.41 -11.16 7.90
C ARG A 94 -2.04 -10.22 6.75
N TYR A 95 -0.75 -9.95 6.53
CA TYR A 95 -0.29 -9.11 5.42
C TYR A 95 -0.42 -9.86 4.09
N LEU A 96 0.03 -11.11 4.07
CA LEU A 96 -0.01 -11.97 2.87
C LEU A 96 -1.44 -12.35 2.48
N ALA A 97 -2.39 -12.30 3.41
CA ALA A 97 -3.81 -12.49 3.12
C ALA A 97 -4.45 -11.36 2.29
N LEU A 98 -3.75 -10.25 2.02
CA LEU A 98 -4.27 -9.15 1.19
C LEU A 98 -4.48 -9.54 -0.28
N GLY A 99 -3.76 -10.54 -0.79
CA GLY A 99 -3.89 -11.01 -2.17
C GLY A 99 -2.76 -11.93 -2.59
N THR A 100 -2.71 -12.28 -3.87
CA THR A 100 -1.72 -13.23 -4.39
C THR A 100 -0.34 -12.60 -4.64
N ARG A 101 -0.28 -11.28 -4.83
CA ARG A 101 0.95 -10.51 -5.00
C ARG A 101 1.06 -9.42 -3.95
N VAL A 102 1.78 -9.73 -2.89
CA VAL A 102 2.01 -8.83 -1.75
C VAL A 102 3.51 -8.63 -1.59
N VAL A 103 3.96 -7.38 -1.69
CA VAL A 103 5.30 -6.94 -1.31
C VAL A 103 5.25 -6.43 0.12
N VAL A 104 5.99 -7.08 1.03
CA VAL A 104 6.01 -6.72 2.45
C VAL A 104 7.44 -6.62 2.98
N MET A 105 7.71 -5.58 3.77
CA MET A 105 8.96 -5.45 4.49
C MET A 105 8.88 -6.20 5.83
N LEU A 106 9.73 -7.19 6.02
CA LEU A 106 9.88 -7.92 7.28
C LEU A 106 11.33 -7.77 7.74
N GLY A 107 11.53 -7.01 8.81
CA GLY A 107 12.87 -6.55 9.20
C GLY A 107 13.49 -5.65 8.13
N ASP A 108 14.67 -6.02 7.64
CA ASP A 108 15.43 -5.31 6.61
C ASP A 108 15.21 -5.85 5.18
N LYS A 109 14.39 -6.90 5.03
CA LYS A 109 14.17 -7.62 3.77
C LYS A 109 12.77 -7.37 3.21
N ALA A 110 12.69 -7.29 1.89
CA ALA A 110 11.45 -7.26 1.14
C ALA A 110 11.11 -8.67 0.65
N TYR A 111 9.89 -9.11 0.90
CA TYR A 111 9.35 -10.38 0.39
C TYR A 111 8.21 -10.10 -0.56
N GLU A 112 8.11 -10.87 -1.64
CA GLU A 112 7.01 -10.77 -2.60
C GLU A 112 6.38 -12.13 -2.82
N THR A 113 5.08 -12.25 -2.55
CA THR A 113 4.36 -13.49 -2.85
C THR A 113 4.14 -13.66 -4.34
N VAL A 114 4.29 -14.90 -4.78
CA VAL A 114 4.04 -15.36 -6.15
C VAL A 114 3.23 -16.66 -6.10
N GLU A 115 2.55 -16.98 -7.19
CA GLU A 115 1.85 -18.28 -7.35
C GLU A 115 2.84 -19.43 -7.62
#